data_AF-A0A538K083-F1
#
_entry.id   AF-A0A538K083-F1
#
_cell.length_a   1.000
_cell.length_b   1.000
_cell.length_c   1.000
_cell.angle_alpha   90.00
_cell.angle_beta   90.00
_cell.angle_gamma   90.00
#
_symmetry.space_group_name_H-M   'P 1'
#
loop_
_entity.id
_entity.type
_entity.pdbx_description
1 polymer ?
#
loop_
_entity_poly.entity_id
_entity_poly.type
_entity_poly.pdbx_seq_one_letter_code
_entity_poly.pdbx_strand_id
1 'polypeptide(L)'
;MQKRTVPITAPHQGILVSIDVQVGDTVQRGQHVAVMETMKMEFIVEASCDGVVHEIVASVEEAVSTGQPLLLIEPVDATSERVEQGQPLDLEAIRPDLQEVRERHAIGLDELRPEAVERRRRSGQRTVRENIADLCDAESFIEYGALTLAGQRRRRPLEELIALSPADGLVAGIGKVNGAMFPDEQARCMVLAYDYTVFAGTQGVMNHKKTDRLLRLAHQWKLPVVLFAEGGGGRPGDTDWPGVAGLDNTTFLNFARLSGLVPLVGIVSGRCFAGNAALLGCCDVIIAAQDATIGMGGPAMIEGGGLGVFAPEEVGPVSMQAPNGVIDVLVADEAEAVRA
;
A
#
# COMPACT_ATOMS: atom_id res chain seq x y z
N MET A 1 -12.70 -6.68 19.57
CA MET A 1 -12.28 -7.52 20.71
C MET A 1 -13.51 -7.83 21.53
N GLN A 2 -13.84 -9.11 21.74
CA GLN A 2 -14.93 -9.51 22.63
C GLN A 2 -14.46 -9.24 24.05
N LYS A 3 -15.12 -8.32 24.76
CA LYS A 3 -14.82 -8.01 26.16
C LYS A 3 -15.15 -9.23 27.01
N ARG A 4 -14.24 -9.63 27.89
CA ARG A 4 -14.37 -10.84 28.71
C ARG A 4 -15.16 -10.48 29.98
N THR A 5 -16.40 -10.95 30.09
CA THR A 5 -17.26 -10.70 31.27
C THR A 5 -17.21 -11.87 32.27
N VAL A 6 -17.48 -11.56 33.54
CA VAL A 6 -17.60 -12.50 34.67
C VAL A 6 -19.00 -12.35 35.27
N PRO A 7 -19.78 -13.44 35.42
CA PRO A 7 -21.11 -13.35 36.01
C PRO A 7 -21.06 -13.26 37.54
N ILE A 8 -21.89 -12.39 38.11
CA ILE A 8 -22.30 -12.44 39.52
C ILE A 8 -23.58 -13.25 39.59
N THR A 9 -23.56 -14.32 40.39
CA THR A 9 -24.63 -15.32 40.43
C THR A 9 -25.37 -15.30 41.76
N ALA A 10 -26.61 -15.76 41.74
CA ALA A 10 -27.43 -15.95 42.92
C ALA A 10 -26.79 -16.99 43.87
N PRO A 11 -26.45 -16.63 45.13
CA PRO A 11 -25.80 -17.56 46.07
C PRO A 11 -26.76 -18.64 46.58
N HIS A 12 -28.07 -18.37 46.57
CA HIS A 12 -29.14 -19.27 46.99
C HIS A 12 -30.34 -19.13 46.05
N GLN A 13 -31.23 -20.12 46.03
CA GLN A 13 -32.53 -19.99 45.36
C GLN A 13 -33.44 -19.05 46.16
N GLY A 14 -34.06 -18.07 45.49
CA GLY A 14 -34.87 -17.03 46.14
C GLY A 14 -35.51 -16.05 45.16
N ILE A 15 -36.02 -14.94 45.68
CA ILE A 15 -36.56 -13.82 44.89
C ILE A 15 -35.56 -12.67 44.92
N LEU A 16 -35.29 -12.05 43.78
CA LEU A 16 -34.45 -10.85 43.70
C LEU A 16 -35.26 -9.62 44.18
N VAL A 17 -34.83 -8.98 45.26
CA VAL A 17 -35.55 -7.88 45.91
C VAL A 17 -35.10 -6.52 45.39
N SER A 18 -33.80 -6.34 45.21
CA SER A 18 -33.24 -5.12 44.64
C SER A 18 -31.97 -5.39 43.85
N ILE A 19 -31.69 -4.49 42.92
CA ILE A 19 -30.41 -4.37 42.23
C ILE A 19 -29.93 -2.95 42.49
N ASP A 20 -28.82 -2.82 43.21
CA ASP A 20 -28.36 -1.55 43.78
C ASP A 20 -27.30 -0.88 42.90
N VAL A 21 -27.09 -1.38 41.68
CA VAL A 21 -26.13 -0.91 40.68
C VAL A 21 -26.78 -0.78 39.30
N GLN A 22 -26.22 0.06 38.45
CA GLN A 22 -26.64 0.27 37.06
C GLN A 22 -25.55 -0.15 36.07
N VAL A 23 -25.95 -0.41 34.82
CA VAL A 23 -24.99 -0.66 33.74
C VAL A 23 -24.09 0.57 33.57
N GLY A 24 -22.78 0.35 33.62
CA GLY A 24 -21.75 1.39 33.60
C GLY A 24 -21.16 1.74 34.97
N ASP A 25 -21.77 1.29 36.07
CA ASP A 25 -21.23 1.53 37.41
C ASP A 25 -19.93 0.76 37.65
N THR A 26 -19.01 1.38 38.36
CA THR A 26 -17.79 0.72 38.85
C THR A 26 -18.06 0.06 40.19
N VAL A 27 -17.70 -1.21 40.33
CA VAL A 27 -17.88 -2.00 41.54
C VAL A 27 -16.56 -2.58 42.05
N GLN A 28 -16.39 -2.60 43.37
CA GLN A 28 -15.25 -3.25 44.03
C GLN A 28 -15.61 -4.65 44.49
N ARG A 29 -14.65 -5.56 44.52
CA ARG A 29 -14.84 -6.89 45.10
C ARG A 29 -15.34 -6.78 46.54
N GLY A 30 -16.44 -7.45 46.86
CA GLY A 30 -17.12 -7.38 48.15
C GLY A 30 -18.16 -6.24 48.26
N GLN A 31 -18.26 -5.37 47.26
CA GLN A 31 -19.31 -4.36 47.21
C GLN A 31 -20.68 -5.02 47.03
N HIS A 32 -21.66 -4.55 47.78
CA HIS A 32 -23.05 -4.99 47.65
C HIS A 32 -23.61 -4.53 46.30
N VAL A 33 -24.19 -5.45 45.54
CA VAL A 33 -24.72 -5.17 44.19
C VAL A 33 -26.20 -5.51 44.04
N ALA A 34 -26.73 -6.40 44.86
CA ALA A 34 -28.14 -6.78 44.87
C ALA A 34 -28.54 -7.40 46.21
N VAL A 35 -29.85 -7.46 46.47
CA VAL A 35 -30.43 -8.14 47.64
C VAL A 35 -31.41 -9.21 47.17
N MET A 36 -31.33 -10.39 47.78
CA MET A 36 -32.23 -11.51 47.52
C MET A 36 -32.95 -11.94 48.79
N GLU A 37 -34.21 -12.34 48.69
CA GLU A 37 -34.95 -12.97 49.78
C GLU A 37 -35.03 -14.47 49.57
N THR A 38 -34.64 -15.24 50.58
CA THR A 38 -34.90 -16.69 50.65
C THR A 38 -35.30 -17.10 52.05
N MET A 39 -36.34 -17.93 52.16
CA MET A 39 -36.87 -18.45 53.43
C MET A 39 -37.14 -17.38 54.51
N LYS A 40 -37.74 -16.23 54.12
CA LYS A 40 -38.02 -15.06 54.99
C LYS A 40 -36.77 -14.32 55.51
N MET A 41 -35.62 -14.54 54.90
CA MET A 41 -34.37 -13.85 55.20
C MET A 41 -33.81 -13.17 53.96
N GLU A 42 -33.22 -11.99 54.14
CA GLU A 42 -32.51 -11.26 53.09
C GLU A 42 -31.02 -11.66 53.06
N PHE A 43 -30.49 -11.81 51.84
CA PHE A 43 -29.11 -12.14 51.54
C PHE A 43 -28.55 -11.10 50.58
N ILE A 44 -27.42 -10.54 50.98
CA ILE A 44 -26.69 -9.59 50.15
C ILE A 44 -25.89 -10.37 49.11
N VAL A 45 -25.98 -9.93 47.86
CA VAL A 45 -25.13 -10.39 46.77
C VAL A 45 -23.98 -9.39 46.62
N GLU A 46 -22.76 -9.90 46.70
CA GLU A 46 -21.53 -9.10 46.60
C GLU A 46 -20.83 -9.33 45.25
N ALA A 47 -20.16 -8.29 44.74
CA ALA A 47 -19.30 -8.39 43.56
C ALA A 47 -18.11 -9.32 43.83
N SER A 48 -17.86 -10.27 42.92
CA SER A 48 -16.78 -11.25 43.01
C SER A 48 -15.41 -10.74 42.55
N CYS A 49 -15.38 -9.62 41.82
CA CYS A 49 -14.18 -8.97 41.30
C CYS A 49 -14.38 -7.44 41.19
N ASP A 50 -13.26 -6.73 41.07
CA ASP A 50 -13.26 -5.32 40.70
C ASP A 50 -13.60 -5.20 39.21
N GLY A 51 -14.48 -4.27 38.85
CA GLY A 51 -14.82 -4.08 37.44
C GLY A 51 -15.96 -3.10 37.18
N VAL A 52 -16.46 -3.11 35.94
CA VAL A 52 -17.59 -2.28 35.49
C VAL A 52 -18.78 -3.18 35.19
N VAL A 53 -19.97 -2.80 35.68
CA VAL A 53 -21.23 -3.51 35.38
C VAL A 53 -21.52 -3.38 33.89
N HIS A 54 -21.42 -4.49 33.16
CA HIS A 54 -21.61 -4.55 31.72
C HIS A 54 -23.08 -4.72 31.33
N GLU A 55 -23.77 -5.60 32.06
CA GLU A 55 -25.15 -6.00 31.77
C GLU A 55 -25.83 -6.49 33.04
N ILE A 56 -27.12 -6.17 33.20
CA ILE A 56 -27.97 -6.71 34.25
C ILE A 56 -28.94 -7.67 33.57
N VAL A 57 -28.90 -8.95 33.96
CA VAL A 57 -29.59 -10.04 33.25
C VAL A 57 -30.82 -10.58 34.00
N ALA A 58 -30.96 -10.25 35.28
CA ALA A 58 -32.12 -10.59 36.10
C ALA A 58 -33.00 -9.35 36.38
N SER A 59 -34.28 -9.57 36.62
CA SER A 59 -35.25 -8.52 36.97
C SER A 59 -35.60 -8.55 38.45
N VAL A 60 -35.87 -7.38 39.04
CA VAL A 60 -36.43 -7.28 40.40
C VAL A 60 -37.79 -8.00 40.43
N GLU A 61 -38.08 -8.68 41.54
CA GLU A 61 -39.21 -9.61 41.76
C GLU A 61 -39.13 -10.95 41.00
N GLU A 62 -38.02 -11.22 40.29
CA GLU A 62 -37.81 -12.50 39.61
C GLU A 62 -37.40 -13.61 40.60
N ALA A 63 -37.98 -14.80 40.42
CA ALA A 63 -37.53 -16.01 41.11
C ALA A 63 -36.29 -16.59 40.43
N VAL A 64 -35.17 -16.62 41.14
CA VAL A 64 -33.87 -17.03 40.61
C VAL A 64 -33.35 -18.30 41.29
N SER A 65 -32.65 -19.15 40.53
CA SER A 65 -32.05 -20.39 41.04
C SER A 65 -30.61 -20.18 41.51
N THR A 66 -30.11 -21.01 42.44
CA THR A 66 -28.70 -20.98 42.84
C THR A 66 -27.78 -21.10 41.62
N GLY A 67 -26.82 -20.17 41.48
CA GLY A 67 -25.89 -20.10 40.36
C GLY A 67 -26.44 -19.40 39.11
N GLN A 68 -27.70 -18.95 39.10
CA GLN A 68 -28.24 -18.14 38.02
C GLN A 68 -27.54 -16.77 37.98
N PRO A 69 -27.02 -16.32 36.83
CA PRO A 69 -26.44 -14.99 36.67
C PRO A 69 -27.48 -13.89 36.94
N LEU A 70 -27.09 -12.87 37.71
CA LEU A 70 -27.87 -11.68 38.01
C LEU A 70 -27.37 -10.46 37.23
N LEU A 71 -26.04 -10.31 37.14
CA LEU A 71 -25.37 -9.28 36.36
C LEU A 71 -24.00 -9.76 35.87
N LEU A 72 -23.48 -9.12 34.84
CA LEU A 72 -22.17 -9.38 34.25
C LEU A 72 -21.23 -8.21 34.55
N ILE A 73 -20.06 -8.51 35.09
CA ILE A 73 -19.00 -7.53 35.35
C ILE A 73 -17.90 -7.73 34.29
N GLU A 74 -17.44 -6.65 33.68
CA GLU A 74 -16.18 -6.61 32.93
C GLU A 74 -15.04 -6.38 33.94
N PRO A 75 -14.19 -7.38 34.24
CA PRO A 75 -13.15 -7.22 35.24
C PRO A 75 -12.14 -6.16 34.82
N VAL A 76 -11.73 -5.33 35.78
CA VAL A 76 -10.61 -4.42 35.63
C VAL A 76 -9.51 -4.94 36.54
N ASP A 77 -8.40 -5.42 35.97
CA ASP A 77 -7.29 -5.95 36.77
C ASP A 77 -6.79 -4.85 37.73
N ALA A 78 -6.73 -5.14 39.04
CA ALA A 78 -6.19 -4.24 40.06
C ALA A 78 -4.67 -3.98 39.92
N THR A 79 -3.99 -4.64 38.98
CA THR A 79 -2.63 -4.34 38.52
C THR A 79 -2.58 -3.50 37.26
N SER A 80 -3.73 -3.11 36.71
CA SER A 80 -3.77 -1.97 35.81
C SER A 80 -3.39 -0.79 36.67
N GLU A 81 -2.22 -0.21 36.38
CA GLU A 81 -1.89 1.15 36.74
C GLU A 81 -3.19 1.95 36.69
N ARG A 82 -3.46 2.74 37.74
CA ARG A 82 -4.44 3.82 37.61
C ARG A 82 -4.12 4.48 36.28
N VAL A 83 -4.96 4.26 35.27
CA VAL A 83 -5.05 5.20 34.18
C VAL A 83 -5.55 6.42 34.91
N GLU A 84 -4.63 7.29 35.31
CA GLU A 84 -4.95 8.66 35.63
C GLU A 84 -5.83 9.11 34.47
N GLN A 85 -7.14 9.19 34.71
CA GLN A 85 -8.02 9.99 33.88
C GLN A 85 -7.48 11.41 34.00
N GLY A 86 -6.53 11.76 33.14
CA GLY A 86 -5.89 13.07 33.19
C GLY A 86 -4.39 13.14 32.95
N GLN A 87 -3.65 12.08 32.62
CA GLN A 87 -2.40 12.33 31.88
C GLN A 87 -2.79 12.76 30.46
N PRO A 88 -2.49 14.00 30.04
CA PRO A 88 -2.75 14.39 28.66
C PRO A 88 -1.97 13.43 27.77
N LEU A 89 -2.70 12.63 26.98
CA LEU A 89 -2.09 11.85 25.91
C LEU A 89 -1.42 12.84 24.98
N ASP A 90 -0.10 12.76 24.86
CA ASP A 90 0.63 13.50 23.85
C ASP A 90 0.29 12.87 22.49
N LEU A 91 -0.70 13.45 21.81
CA LEU A 91 -1.15 13.02 20.48
C LEU A 91 -0.09 13.26 19.40
N GLU A 92 0.93 14.07 19.70
CA GLU A 92 2.07 14.32 18.81
C GLU A 92 3.21 13.32 19.04
N ALA A 93 3.15 12.51 20.12
CA ALA A 93 4.19 11.52 20.39
C ALA A 93 4.18 10.42 19.33
N ILE A 94 5.27 10.33 18.56
CA ILE A 94 5.42 9.31 17.53
C ILE A 94 5.79 7.99 18.20
N ARG A 95 4.91 6.99 18.04
CA ARG A 95 5.19 5.63 18.53
C ARG A 95 6.40 5.02 17.80
N PRO A 96 7.23 4.20 18.47
CA PRO A 96 8.42 3.60 17.86
C PRO A 96 8.12 2.77 16.59
N ASP A 97 6.99 2.07 16.56
CA ASP A 97 6.55 1.27 15.40
C ASP A 97 6.18 2.17 14.20
N LEU A 98 5.49 3.28 14.44
CA LEU A 98 5.17 4.29 13.42
C LEU A 98 6.45 4.99 12.92
N GLN A 99 7.39 5.26 13.81
CA GLN A 99 8.69 5.82 13.45
C GLN A 99 9.44 4.89 12.49
N GLU A 100 9.50 3.59 12.79
CA GLU A 100 10.10 2.60 11.87
C GLU A 100 9.41 2.61 10.49
N VAL A 101 8.08 2.62 10.45
CA VAL A 101 7.35 2.68 9.18
C VAL A 101 7.70 3.95 8.40
N ARG A 102 7.73 5.11 9.07
CA ARG A 102 8.10 6.40 8.45
C ARG A 102 9.51 6.36 7.88
N GLU A 103 10.47 5.82 8.65
CA GLU A 103 11.86 5.66 8.20
C GLU A 103 11.97 4.75 6.99
N ARG A 104 11.25 3.61 6.97
CA ARG A 104 11.25 2.68 5.82
C ARG A 104 10.67 3.32 4.57
N HIS A 105 9.62 4.11 4.70
CA HIS A 105 9.04 4.85 3.58
C HIS A 105 9.97 5.96 3.09
N ALA A 106 10.62 6.69 4.01
CA ALA A 106 11.52 7.79 3.68
C ALA A 106 12.72 7.34 2.82
N ILE A 107 13.24 6.13 3.03
CA ILE A 107 14.35 5.57 2.22
C ILE A 107 14.01 5.55 0.71
N GLY A 108 12.74 5.36 0.38
CA GLY A 108 12.29 5.34 -1.01
C GLY A 108 12.19 6.73 -1.66
N LEU A 109 12.23 7.80 -0.88
CA LEU A 109 12.07 9.19 -1.33
C LEU A 109 13.40 9.78 -1.80
N ASP A 110 13.32 10.76 -2.69
CA ASP A 110 14.48 11.38 -3.32
C ASP A 110 15.41 12.06 -2.31
N GLU A 111 14.86 12.61 -1.23
CA GLU A 111 15.61 13.25 -0.13
C GLU A 111 16.65 12.31 0.50
N LEU A 112 16.34 11.00 0.59
CA LEU A 112 17.25 9.99 1.13
C LEU A 112 17.97 9.19 0.03
N ARG A 113 17.93 9.66 -1.22
CA ARG A 113 18.59 9.03 -2.37
C ARG A 113 19.43 10.02 -3.20
N PRO A 114 20.29 10.86 -2.57
CA PRO A 114 21.00 11.95 -3.26
C PRO A 114 21.89 11.48 -4.42
N GLU A 115 22.51 10.31 -4.32
CA GLU A 115 23.35 9.76 -5.40
C GLU A 115 22.54 9.37 -6.65
N ALA A 116 21.30 8.88 -6.45
CA ALA A 116 20.39 8.54 -7.54
C ALA A 116 19.86 9.81 -8.21
N VAL A 117 19.48 10.81 -7.42
CA VAL A 117 19.04 12.13 -7.88
C VAL A 117 20.15 12.79 -8.72
N GLU A 118 21.36 12.87 -8.18
CA GLU A 118 22.52 13.47 -8.85
C GLU A 118 22.83 12.76 -10.18
N ARG A 119 22.69 11.43 -10.24
CA ARG A 119 22.86 10.68 -11.49
C ARG A 119 21.86 11.08 -12.56
N ARG A 120 20.59 11.32 -12.19
CA ARG A 120 19.57 11.83 -13.12
C ARG A 120 19.86 13.26 -13.56
N ARG A 121 20.32 14.11 -12.65
CA ARG A 121 20.72 15.49 -13.01
C ARG A 121 21.85 15.55 -14.03
N ARG A 122 22.82 14.63 -13.95
CA ARG A 122 23.91 14.55 -14.95
C ARG A 122 23.43 14.22 -16.36
N SER A 123 22.32 13.50 -16.50
CA SER A 123 21.69 13.25 -17.81
C SER A 123 20.64 14.31 -18.17
N GLY A 124 20.46 15.36 -17.36
CA GLY A 124 19.43 16.38 -17.57
C GLY A 124 18.01 15.88 -17.28
N GLN A 125 17.88 14.73 -16.61
CA GLN A 125 16.61 14.07 -16.37
C GLN A 125 16.09 14.30 -14.93
N ARG A 126 14.78 14.19 -14.80
CA ARG A 126 14.01 14.16 -13.55
C ARG A 126 14.08 12.79 -12.91
N THR A 127 13.77 12.70 -11.62
CA THR A 127 13.48 11.42 -11.00
C THR A 127 12.08 10.96 -11.36
N VAL A 128 11.81 9.66 -11.16
CA VAL A 128 10.46 9.13 -11.33
C VAL A 128 9.44 9.79 -10.40
N ARG A 129 9.86 10.17 -9.18
CA ARG A 129 8.98 10.80 -8.18
C ARG A 129 8.65 12.23 -8.55
N GLU A 130 9.59 12.96 -9.16
CA GLU A 130 9.34 14.29 -9.72
C GLU A 130 8.34 14.23 -10.88
N ASN A 131 8.45 13.25 -11.77
CA ASN A 131 7.50 13.07 -12.86
C ASN A 131 6.08 12.75 -12.34
N ILE A 132 5.97 11.90 -11.31
CA ILE A 132 4.67 11.62 -10.66
C ILE A 132 4.11 12.86 -9.97
N ALA A 133 4.95 13.62 -9.26
CA ALA A 133 4.54 14.83 -8.56
C ALA A 133 4.11 15.95 -9.51
N ASP A 134 4.70 16.04 -10.70
CA ASP A 134 4.29 16.99 -11.74
C ASP A 134 3.00 16.54 -12.45
N LEU A 135 2.81 15.22 -12.63
CA LEU A 135 1.61 14.66 -13.26
C LEU A 135 0.38 14.78 -12.35
N CYS A 136 0.53 14.41 -11.08
CA CYS A 136 -0.60 14.25 -10.16
C CYS A 136 -0.88 15.56 -9.40
N ASP A 137 -2.17 15.85 -9.18
CA ASP A 137 -2.61 16.91 -8.29
C ASP A 137 -1.96 16.74 -6.90
N ALA A 138 -1.65 17.85 -6.25
CA ALA A 138 -0.96 17.86 -4.95
C ALA A 138 -1.67 16.95 -3.93
N GLU A 139 -0.88 16.14 -3.20
CA GLU A 139 -1.34 15.22 -2.16
C GLU A 139 -2.37 14.17 -2.62
N SER A 140 -2.52 13.95 -3.93
CA SER A 140 -3.49 12.97 -4.46
C SER A 140 -2.92 11.57 -4.68
N PHE A 141 -1.60 11.42 -4.74
CA PHE A 141 -0.96 10.15 -5.09
C PHE A 141 -0.94 9.16 -3.93
N ILE A 142 -1.62 8.03 -4.10
CA ILE A 142 -1.69 6.92 -3.15
C ILE A 142 -0.82 5.79 -3.68
N GLU A 143 0.42 5.72 -3.19
CA GLU A 143 1.41 4.73 -3.62
C GLU A 143 1.05 3.32 -3.13
N TYR A 144 1.07 2.33 -4.03
CA TYR A 144 0.91 0.92 -3.71
C TYR A 144 2.28 0.25 -3.55
N GLY A 145 2.50 -0.46 -2.44
CA GLY A 145 3.69 -1.29 -2.27
C GLY A 145 5.01 -0.49 -2.33
N ALA A 146 5.05 0.68 -1.70
CA ALA A 146 6.26 1.51 -1.61
C ALA A 146 7.45 0.76 -0.98
N LEU A 147 7.17 -0.16 -0.04
CA LEU A 147 8.16 -0.96 0.67
C LEU A 147 8.53 -2.28 -0.04
N THR A 148 8.15 -2.44 -1.31
CA THR A 148 8.49 -3.62 -2.10
C THR A 148 9.99 -3.64 -2.40
N LEU A 149 10.62 -4.80 -2.29
CA LEU A 149 12.04 -5.02 -2.60
C LEU A 149 12.19 -6.12 -3.65
N ALA A 150 13.32 -6.14 -4.35
CA ALA A 150 13.62 -7.14 -5.35
C ALA A 150 13.61 -8.58 -4.81
N GLY A 151 13.33 -9.54 -5.70
CA GLY A 151 13.33 -10.99 -5.41
C GLY A 151 14.74 -11.58 -5.31
N GLN A 152 15.62 -10.97 -4.51
CA GLN A 152 17.04 -11.30 -4.42
C GLN A 152 17.54 -11.57 -2.99
N ARG A 153 16.65 -11.90 -2.04
CA ARG A 153 16.99 -12.15 -0.62
C ARG A 153 17.92 -13.34 -0.43
N ARG A 154 17.93 -14.32 -1.34
CA ARG A 154 18.86 -15.47 -1.30
C ARG A 154 20.32 -15.10 -1.59
N ARG A 155 20.57 -13.94 -2.21
CA ARG A 155 21.89 -13.53 -2.69
C ARG A 155 22.36 -12.18 -2.16
N ARG A 156 21.52 -11.46 -1.41
CA ARG A 156 21.81 -10.16 -0.81
C ARG A 156 21.16 -10.05 0.57
N PRO A 157 21.85 -9.43 1.55
CA PRO A 157 21.25 -9.12 2.85
C PRO A 157 20.09 -8.12 2.70
N LEU A 158 19.19 -8.12 3.67
CA LEU A 158 17.97 -7.33 3.62
C LEU A 158 18.27 -5.82 3.59
N GLU A 159 19.22 -5.37 4.40
CA GLU A 159 19.63 -3.97 4.50
C GLU A 159 20.16 -3.44 3.16
N GLU A 160 20.94 -4.26 2.46
CA GLU A 160 21.41 -3.93 1.11
C GLU A 160 20.24 -3.83 0.13
N LEU A 161 19.28 -4.76 0.18
CA LEU A 161 18.10 -4.72 -0.70
C LEU A 161 17.21 -3.51 -0.45
N ILE A 162 17.07 -3.09 0.81
CA ILE A 162 16.31 -1.89 1.19
C ILE A 162 16.89 -0.66 0.50
N ALA A 163 18.21 -0.51 0.50
CA ALA A 163 18.89 0.61 -0.16
C ALA A 163 18.94 0.47 -1.69
N LEU A 164 19.17 -0.74 -2.19
CA LEU A 164 19.41 -1.01 -3.61
C LEU A 164 18.14 -1.06 -4.45
N SER A 165 17.02 -1.48 -3.86
CA SER A 165 15.79 -1.82 -4.59
C SER A 165 14.51 -1.19 -4.06
N PRO A 166 14.50 0.11 -3.71
CA PRO A 166 13.28 0.77 -3.23
C PRO A 166 12.14 0.62 -4.24
N ALA A 167 10.95 0.28 -3.74
CA ALA A 167 9.74 -0.02 -4.53
C ALA A 167 9.94 -1.06 -5.66
N ASP A 168 11.00 -1.86 -5.60
CA ASP A 168 11.47 -2.75 -6.66
C ASP A 168 11.67 -2.08 -8.04
N GLY A 169 11.97 -0.78 -8.04
CA GLY A 169 12.19 0.02 -9.25
C GLY A 169 10.91 0.36 -10.03
N LEU A 170 9.73 0.26 -9.40
CA LEU A 170 8.46 0.71 -9.96
C LEU A 170 7.70 1.50 -8.90
N VAL A 171 7.57 2.81 -9.06
CA VAL A 171 6.67 3.64 -8.25
C VAL A 171 5.31 3.62 -8.94
N ALA A 172 4.28 3.15 -8.25
CA ALA A 172 2.99 2.96 -8.86
C ALA A 172 1.85 3.05 -7.85
N GLY A 173 0.69 3.53 -8.29
CA GLY A 173 -0.41 3.88 -7.41
C GLY A 173 -1.54 4.58 -8.15
N ILE A 174 -2.42 5.21 -7.38
CA ILE A 174 -3.57 5.96 -7.91
C ILE A 174 -3.31 7.43 -7.65
N GLY A 175 -3.41 8.27 -8.68
CA GLY A 175 -3.32 9.71 -8.57
C GLY A 175 -4.59 10.38 -9.08
N LYS A 176 -4.64 11.71 -8.97
CA LYS A 176 -5.60 12.55 -9.68
C LYS A 176 -4.87 13.46 -10.65
N VAL A 177 -5.44 13.69 -11.81
CA VAL A 177 -4.91 14.59 -12.84
C VAL A 177 -6.02 15.54 -13.24
N ASN A 178 -5.73 16.83 -13.27
CA ASN A 178 -6.67 17.88 -13.67
C ASN A 178 -7.92 17.96 -12.77
N GLY A 179 -7.80 17.71 -11.46
CA GLY A 179 -8.92 17.77 -10.51
C GLY A 179 -9.58 19.15 -10.35
N ALA A 180 -8.92 20.22 -10.80
CA ALA A 180 -9.53 21.54 -10.92
C ALA A 180 -10.50 21.66 -12.11
N MET A 181 -10.36 20.80 -13.12
CA MET A 181 -11.16 20.81 -14.36
C MET A 181 -12.25 19.73 -14.37
N PHE A 182 -12.02 18.61 -13.67
CA PHE A 182 -12.91 17.45 -13.69
C PHE A 182 -13.35 17.05 -12.27
N PRO A 183 -14.54 16.44 -12.11
CA PRO A 183 -14.96 15.86 -10.84
C PRO A 183 -13.96 14.83 -10.31
N ASP A 184 -13.87 14.71 -8.99
CA ASP A 184 -12.90 13.84 -8.31
C ASP A 184 -12.88 12.41 -8.87
N GLU A 185 -14.04 11.84 -9.17
CA GLU A 185 -14.14 10.48 -9.73
C GLU A 185 -13.47 10.33 -11.11
N GLN A 186 -13.59 11.35 -11.96
CA GLN A 186 -13.12 11.38 -13.34
C GLN A 186 -11.66 11.82 -13.47
N ALA A 187 -11.15 12.55 -12.47
CA ALA A 187 -9.75 12.96 -12.41
C ALA A 187 -8.81 11.80 -12.04
N ARG A 188 -9.33 10.69 -11.51
CA ARG A 188 -8.50 9.56 -11.05
C ARG A 188 -7.82 8.84 -12.21
N CYS A 189 -6.54 8.53 -12.03
CA CYS A 189 -5.79 7.66 -12.94
C CYS A 189 -4.93 6.66 -12.17
N MET A 190 -4.63 5.55 -12.82
CA MET A 190 -3.57 4.65 -12.42
C MET A 190 -2.24 5.16 -12.97
N VAL A 191 -1.20 5.22 -12.13
CA VAL A 191 0.15 5.60 -12.57
C VAL A 191 1.09 4.41 -12.35
N LEU A 192 1.82 4.03 -13.40
CA LEU A 192 2.87 3.03 -13.38
C LEU A 192 4.16 3.70 -13.85
N ALA A 193 5.15 3.87 -12.97
CA ALA A 193 6.36 4.62 -13.34
C ALA A 193 7.63 3.88 -12.92
N TYR A 194 8.41 3.45 -13.91
CA TYR A 194 9.67 2.76 -13.66
C TYR A 194 10.76 3.74 -13.20
N ASP A 195 11.53 3.32 -12.19
CA ASP A 195 12.68 4.08 -11.68
C ASP A 195 13.96 3.55 -12.33
N TYR A 196 14.47 4.27 -13.33
CA TYR A 196 15.70 3.87 -14.02
C TYR A 196 16.92 3.79 -13.10
N THR A 197 16.91 4.50 -11.95
CA THR A 197 18.02 4.45 -11.00
C THR A 197 18.08 3.13 -10.22
N VAL A 198 16.99 2.34 -10.23
CA VAL A 198 16.89 1.01 -9.61
C VAL A 198 16.97 -0.05 -10.70
N PHE A 199 18.12 -0.73 -10.77
CA PHE A 199 18.38 -1.79 -11.76
C PHE A 199 18.03 -1.39 -13.21
N ALA A 200 18.31 -0.16 -13.62
CA ALA A 200 18.01 0.34 -14.97
C ALA A 200 16.52 0.22 -15.36
N GLY A 201 15.60 0.39 -14.39
CA GLY A 201 14.15 0.35 -14.64
C GLY A 201 13.65 -1.02 -15.11
N THR A 202 14.43 -2.07 -14.85
CA THR A 202 14.11 -3.43 -15.31
C THR A 202 12.92 -4.04 -14.56
N GLN A 203 12.26 -4.99 -15.20
CA GLN A 203 11.05 -5.66 -14.73
C GLN A 203 11.43 -6.93 -13.96
N GLY A 204 11.30 -6.88 -12.63
CA GLY A 204 11.55 -7.98 -11.70
C GLY A 204 10.26 -8.70 -11.29
N VAL A 205 10.41 -9.76 -10.52
CA VAL A 205 9.26 -10.58 -10.07
C VAL A 205 8.30 -9.77 -9.20
N MET A 206 8.84 -8.92 -8.34
CA MET A 206 8.03 -8.18 -7.37
C MET A 206 7.35 -6.97 -8.02
N ASN A 207 8.04 -6.25 -8.91
CA ASN A 207 7.41 -5.17 -9.67
C ASN A 207 6.40 -5.69 -10.72
N HIS A 208 6.55 -6.90 -11.27
CA HIS A 208 5.48 -7.53 -12.06
C HIS A 208 4.24 -7.81 -11.21
N LYS A 209 4.37 -8.37 -10.00
CA LYS A 209 3.23 -8.57 -9.08
C LYS A 209 2.53 -7.25 -8.72
N LYS A 210 3.32 -6.20 -8.49
CA LYS A 210 2.80 -4.84 -8.24
C LYS A 210 2.04 -4.31 -9.46
N THR A 211 2.60 -4.48 -10.66
CA THR A 211 1.96 -4.10 -11.92
C THR A 211 0.64 -4.85 -12.11
N ASP A 212 0.62 -6.18 -12.01
CA ASP A 212 -0.58 -7.00 -12.17
C ASP A 212 -1.68 -6.63 -11.17
N ARG A 213 -1.32 -6.33 -9.92
CA ARG A 213 -2.27 -5.88 -8.89
C ARG A 213 -2.96 -4.59 -9.31
N LEU A 214 -2.21 -3.64 -9.87
CA LEU A 214 -2.71 -2.35 -10.30
C LEU A 214 -3.49 -2.42 -11.61
N LEU A 215 -3.06 -3.23 -12.58
CA LEU A 215 -3.80 -3.49 -13.81
C LEU A 215 -5.17 -4.11 -13.53
N ARG A 216 -5.25 -5.01 -12.55
CA ARG A 216 -6.55 -5.54 -12.08
C ARG A 216 -7.46 -4.44 -11.54
N LEU A 217 -6.91 -3.48 -10.78
CA LEU A 217 -7.67 -2.35 -10.25
C LEU A 217 -8.10 -1.39 -11.37
N ALA A 218 -7.19 -1.05 -12.28
CA ALA A 218 -7.48 -0.20 -13.44
C ALA A 218 -8.62 -0.82 -14.28
N HIS A 219 -8.56 -2.13 -14.54
CA HIS A 219 -9.62 -2.84 -15.26
C HIS A 219 -10.96 -2.84 -14.50
N GLN A 220 -10.92 -3.07 -13.17
CA GLN A 220 -12.12 -3.16 -12.34
C GLN A 220 -12.82 -1.81 -12.19
N TRP A 221 -12.04 -0.74 -12.01
CA TRP A 221 -12.55 0.60 -11.72
C TRP A 221 -12.56 1.52 -12.94
N LYS A 222 -12.17 1.00 -14.12
CA LYS A 222 -12.12 1.74 -15.38
C LYS A 222 -11.29 3.02 -15.27
N LEU A 223 -10.12 2.92 -14.62
CA LEU A 223 -9.20 4.03 -14.47
C LEU A 223 -8.29 4.15 -15.70
N PRO A 224 -8.13 5.34 -16.29
CA PRO A 224 -7.05 5.64 -17.22
C PRO A 224 -5.69 5.22 -16.65
N VAL A 225 -4.75 4.81 -17.51
CA VAL A 225 -3.40 4.43 -17.08
C VAL A 225 -2.37 5.34 -17.73
N VAL A 226 -1.52 5.95 -16.90
CA VAL A 226 -0.31 6.65 -17.34
C VAL A 226 0.91 5.81 -17.00
N LEU A 227 1.70 5.46 -18.01
CA LEU A 227 2.89 4.63 -17.93
C LEU A 227 4.14 5.45 -18.22
N PHE A 228 5.04 5.62 -17.26
CA PHE A 228 6.42 6.06 -17.52
C PHE A 228 7.29 4.82 -17.77
N ALA A 229 7.61 4.57 -19.04
CA ALA A 229 8.10 3.28 -19.50
C ALA A 229 9.63 3.11 -19.49
N GLU A 230 10.40 4.08 -19.01
CA GLU A 230 11.88 4.01 -19.04
C GLU A 230 12.41 2.76 -18.33
N GLY A 231 13.13 1.90 -19.06
CA GLY A 231 13.73 0.69 -18.50
C GLY A 231 14.23 -0.32 -19.53
N GLY A 232 15.06 -1.25 -19.05
CA GLY A 232 15.79 -2.22 -19.87
C GLY A 232 15.09 -3.57 -20.12
N GLY A 233 13.82 -3.74 -19.73
CA GLY A 233 13.09 -5.00 -19.87
C GLY A 233 13.30 -5.98 -18.72
N GLY A 234 13.19 -7.28 -18.99
CA GLY A 234 13.22 -8.33 -17.97
C GLY A 234 14.50 -8.33 -17.14
N ARG A 235 14.35 -8.37 -15.80
CA ARG A 235 15.47 -8.30 -14.88
C ARG A 235 16.16 -9.67 -14.74
N PRO A 236 17.48 -9.76 -14.99
CA PRO A 236 18.23 -10.95 -14.63
C PRO A 236 18.48 -11.00 -13.11
N GLY A 237 18.48 -12.20 -12.54
CA GLY A 237 19.05 -12.44 -11.22
C GLY A 237 18.11 -12.34 -10.02
N ASP A 238 16.78 -12.29 -10.23
CA ASP A 238 15.77 -12.47 -9.19
C ASP A 238 15.69 -13.95 -8.74
N THR A 239 16.61 -14.34 -7.87
CA THR A 239 16.86 -15.74 -7.45
C THR A 239 15.82 -16.32 -6.49
N ASP A 240 14.97 -15.50 -5.90
CA ASP A 240 14.00 -15.95 -4.89
C ASP A 240 12.81 -16.67 -5.53
N TRP A 241 12.54 -16.44 -6.82
CA TRP A 241 11.43 -17.03 -7.54
C TRP A 241 11.86 -18.31 -8.27
N PRO A 242 11.26 -19.48 -7.93
CA PRO A 242 11.49 -20.71 -8.68
C PRO A 242 10.67 -20.64 -9.98
N GLY A 243 11.29 -20.15 -11.05
CA GLY A 243 10.70 -20.11 -12.38
C GLY A 243 11.61 -20.79 -13.41
N VAL A 244 11.02 -21.28 -14.50
CA VAL A 244 11.78 -21.82 -15.64
C VAL A 244 12.14 -20.67 -16.58
N ALA A 245 11.14 -20.12 -17.28
CA ALA A 245 11.35 -19.10 -18.31
C ALA A 245 10.59 -17.79 -18.08
N GLY A 246 9.65 -17.74 -17.11
CA GLY A 246 8.82 -16.55 -16.86
C GLY A 246 7.83 -16.20 -17.98
N LEU A 247 7.54 -17.16 -18.87
CA LEU A 247 6.63 -16.99 -20.02
C LEU A 247 5.14 -17.08 -19.66
N ASP A 248 4.83 -17.42 -18.41
CA ASP A 248 3.51 -17.40 -17.82
C ASP A 248 3.13 -16.03 -17.22
N ASN A 249 4.03 -15.05 -17.31
CA ASN A 249 3.79 -13.71 -16.84
C ASN A 249 2.60 -13.05 -17.57
N THR A 250 1.59 -12.63 -16.79
CA THR A 250 0.35 -12.09 -17.33
C THR A 250 0.35 -10.58 -17.54
N THR A 251 1.39 -9.85 -17.12
CA THR A 251 1.42 -8.38 -17.15
C THR A 251 1.16 -7.83 -18.55
N PHE A 252 1.85 -8.32 -19.57
CA PHE A 252 1.71 -7.80 -20.94
C PHE A 252 0.29 -8.03 -21.49
N LEU A 253 -0.27 -9.22 -21.26
CA LEU A 253 -1.65 -9.54 -21.67
C LEU A 253 -2.67 -8.67 -20.93
N ASN A 254 -2.51 -8.51 -19.61
CA ASN A 254 -3.44 -7.73 -18.80
C ASN A 254 -3.37 -6.24 -19.11
N PHE A 255 -2.18 -5.71 -19.45
CA PHE A 255 -2.03 -4.33 -19.90
C PHE A 255 -2.72 -4.14 -21.26
N ALA A 256 -2.45 -5.00 -22.23
CA ALA A 256 -3.08 -4.92 -23.56
C ALA A 256 -4.61 -5.03 -23.51
N ARG A 257 -5.18 -5.78 -22.56
CA ARG A 257 -6.64 -5.88 -22.33
C ARG A 257 -7.30 -4.58 -21.86
N LEU A 258 -6.53 -3.59 -21.45
CA LEU A 258 -7.05 -2.26 -21.12
C LEU A 258 -7.30 -1.40 -22.36
N SER A 259 -6.68 -1.73 -23.50
CA SER A 259 -6.90 -1.00 -24.75
C SER A 259 -8.37 -1.11 -25.17
N GLY A 260 -8.95 0.02 -25.57
CA GLY A 260 -10.38 0.16 -25.87
C GLY A 260 -11.30 0.14 -24.64
N LEU A 261 -10.77 -0.04 -23.43
CA LEU A 261 -11.53 0.02 -22.18
C LEU A 261 -11.29 1.32 -21.41
N VAL A 262 -10.04 1.75 -21.32
CA VAL A 262 -9.61 2.99 -20.64
C VAL A 262 -8.50 3.65 -21.47
N PRO A 263 -8.30 4.97 -21.35
CA PRO A 263 -7.16 5.62 -21.99
C PRO A 263 -5.83 5.08 -21.46
N LEU A 264 -4.92 4.76 -22.37
CA LEU A 264 -3.56 4.33 -22.08
C LEU A 264 -2.56 5.36 -22.61
N VAL A 265 -1.87 6.06 -21.72
CA VAL A 265 -0.87 7.07 -22.07
C VAL A 265 0.52 6.55 -21.73
N GLY A 266 1.36 6.42 -22.74
CA GLY A 266 2.75 6.01 -22.61
C GLY A 266 3.69 7.20 -22.67
N ILE A 267 4.52 7.38 -21.65
CA ILE A 267 5.55 8.43 -21.58
C ILE A 267 6.93 7.77 -21.53
N VAL A 268 7.86 8.26 -22.34
CA VAL A 268 9.25 7.79 -22.36
C VAL A 268 10.26 8.92 -22.50
N SER A 269 11.24 8.93 -21.61
CA SER A 269 12.52 9.61 -21.77
C SER A 269 13.62 8.59 -21.57
N GLY A 270 14.75 8.76 -22.25
CA GLY A 270 15.86 7.81 -22.19
C GLY A 270 15.53 6.45 -22.81
N ARG A 271 15.92 5.37 -22.14
CA ARG A 271 15.98 4.02 -22.75
C ARG A 271 14.75 3.19 -22.42
N CYS A 272 14.05 2.68 -23.43
CA CYS A 272 12.89 1.82 -23.27
C CYS A 272 13.01 0.56 -24.13
N PHE A 273 13.34 -0.57 -23.50
CA PHE A 273 13.63 -1.82 -24.20
C PHE A 273 12.81 -3.01 -23.74
N ALA A 274 12.64 -3.97 -24.64
CA ALA A 274 12.05 -5.28 -24.39
C ALA A 274 10.66 -5.17 -23.72
N GLY A 275 10.48 -5.76 -22.53
CA GLY A 275 9.16 -5.76 -21.89
C GLY A 275 8.66 -4.36 -21.52
N ASN A 276 9.54 -3.38 -21.27
CA ASN A 276 9.13 -1.99 -21.09
C ASN A 276 8.54 -1.42 -22.39
N ALA A 277 9.22 -1.64 -23.52
CA ALA A 277 8.75 -1.22 -24.84
C ALA A 277 7.47 -1.96 -25.27
N ALA A 278 7.30 -3.22 -24.85
CA ALA A 278 6.09 -3.99 -25.10
C ALA A 278 4.86 -3.39 -24.41
N LEU A 279 5.00 -2.89 -23.18
CA LEU A 279 3.93 -2.15 -22.50
C LEU A 279 3.68 -0.80 -23.17
N LEU A 280 4.74 -0.06 -23.50
CA LEU A 280 4.65 1.24 -24.17
C LEU A 280 3.90 1.14 -25.49
N GLY A 281 4.24 0.16 -26.33
CA GLY A 281 3.61 -0.07 -27.65
C GLY A 281 2.15 -0.51 -27.60
N CYS A 282 1.59 -0.77 -26.41
CA CYS A 282 0.17 -1.04 -26.22
C CYS A 282 -0.64 0.20 -25.78
N CYS A 283 0.02 1.36 -25.61
CA CYS A 283 -0.65 2.60 -25.25
C CYS A 283 -1.39 3.21 -26.46
N ASP A 284 -2.43 4.00 -26.19
CA ASP A 284 -3.19 4.71 -27.23
C ASP A 284 -2.39 5.90 -27.79
N VAL A 285 -1.51 6.48 -26.97
CA VAL A 285 -0.58 7.55 -27.34
C VAL A 285 0.78 7.33 -26.69
N ILE A 286 1.85 7.54 -27.46
CA ILE A 286 3.24 7.52 -27.01
C ILE A 286 3.82 8.94 -27.10
N ILE A 287 4.10 9.50 -25.93
CA ILE A 287 4.77 10.79 -25.73
C ILE A 287 6.24 10.50 -25.41
N ALA A 288 7.15 10.95 -26.27
CA ALA A 288 8.57 10.67 -26.15
C ALA A 288 9.39 11.97 -26.09
N ALA A 289 10.32 12.05 -25.14
CA ALA A 289 11.32 13.12 -25.12
C ALA A 289 12.38 12.92 -26.23
N GLN A 290 13.08 13.98 -26.62
CA GLN A 290 14.11 13.95 -27.67
C GLN A 290 15.24 12.94 -27.41
N ASP A 291 15.50 12.62 -26.14
CA ASP A 291 16.55 11.70 -25.72
C ASP A 291 16.11 10.22 -25.76
N ALA A 292 14.87 9.93 -26.18
CA ALA A 292 14.32 8.59 -26.13
C ALA A 292 14.93 7.63 -27.17
N THR A 293 15.11 6.37 -26.76
CA THR A 293 15.42 5.24 -27.63
C THR A 293 14.51 4.07 -27.26
N ILE A 294 13.75 3.57 -28.23
CA ILE A 294 12.69 2.58 -28.02
C ILE A 294 12.98 1.33 -28.87
N GLY A 295 12.91 0.13 -28.29
CA GLY A 295 13.09 -1.09 -29.08
C GLY A 295 12.66 -2.39 -28.40
N MET A 296 12.14 -3.34 -29.17
CA MET A 296 11.74 -4.65 -28.64
C MET A 296 12.92 -5.50 -28.14
N GLY A 297 14.15 -5.16 -28.50
CA GLY A 297 15.37 -5.75 -27.96
C GLY A 297 16.39 -4.67 -27.65
N GLY A 298 16.91 -4.66 -26.41
CA GLY A 298 18.04 -3.80 -26.05
C GLY A 298 19.38 -4.36 -26.53
N PRO A 299 20.50 -3.64 -26.31
CA PRO A 299 21.83 -4.05 -26.81
C PRO A 299 22.23 -5.49 -26.46
N ALA A 300 21.97 -5.93 -25.22
CA ALA A 300 22.30 -7.29 -24.79
C ALA A 300 21.51 -8.37 -25.55
N MET A 301 20.27 -8.09 -25.97
CA MET A 301 19.46 -9.01 -26.77
C MET A 301 19.94 -9.05 -28.22
N ILE A 302 20.33 -7.90 -28.78
CA ILE A 302 20.87 -7.77 -30.13
C ILE A 302 22.20 -8.54 -30.24
N GLU A 303 23.10 -8.31 -29.28
CA GLU A 303 24.38 -9.02 -29.20
C GLU A 303 24.17 -10.53 -28.97
N GLY A 304 23.28 -10.90 -28.04
CA GLY A 304 22.93 -12.30 -27.77
C GLY A 304 22.32 -13.02 -28.98
N GLY A 305 21.70 -12.28 -29.91
CA GLY A 305 21.18 -12.78 -31.18
C GLY A 305 22.22 -12.85 -32.31
N GLY A 306 23.47 -12.43 -32.06
CA GLY A 306 24.55 -12.44 -33.05
C GLY A 306 24.46 -11.33 -34.11
N LEU A 307 23.72 -10.25 -33.84
CA LEU A 307 23.49 -9.15 -34.78
C LEU A 307 24.54 -8.02 -34.67
N GLY A 308 25.49 -8.16 -33.75
CA GLY A 308 26.54 -7.18 -33.49
C GLY A 308 26.36 -6.44 -32.16
N VAL A 309 27.22 -5.46 -31.91
CA VAL A 309 27.22 -4.64 -30.70
C VAL A 309 26.82 -3.22 -31.07
N PHE A 310 25.81 -2.70 -30.39
CA PHE A 310 25.26 -1.36 -30.61
C PHE A 310 25.18 -0.62 -29.29
N ALA A 311 25.42 0.69 -29.32
CA ALA A 311 25.08 1.56 -28.21
C ALA A 311 23.55 1.64 -28.05
N PRO A 312 23.03 1.82 -26.83
CA PRO A 312 21.60 1.99 -26.58
C PRO A 312 20.93 3.05 -27.48
N GLU A 313 21.64 4.14 -27.76
CA GLU A 313 21.18 5.27 -28.56
C GLU A 313 21.02 4.92 -30.05
N GLU A 314 21.65 3.84 -30.51
CA GLU A 314 21.59 3.37 -31.90
C GLU A 314 20.42 2.41 -32.16
N VAL A 315 19.79 1.88 -31.11
CA VAL A 315 18.80 0.80 -31.23
C VAL A 315 17.50 1.28 -31.88
N GLY A 316 16.95 2.38 -31.38
CA GLY A 316 15.69 2.92 -31.90
C GLY A 316 15.53 4.39 -31.56
N PRO A 317 16.41 5.27 -32.09
CA PRO A 317 16.38 6.70 -31.83
C PRO A 317 15.08 7.35 -32.31
N VAL A 318 14.71 8.49 -31.73
CA VAL A 318 13.52 9.26 -32.12
C VAL A 318 13.48 9.62 -33.61
N SER A 319 14.64 9.80 -34.24
CA SER A 319 14.77 10.06 -35.68
C SER A 319 14.25 8.91 -36.56
N MET A 320 14.12 7.71 -36.01
CA MET A 320 13.50 6.55 -36.65
C MET A 320 12.08 6.32 -36.14
N GLN A 321 11.85 6.44 -34.83
CA GLN A 321 10.59 6.07 -34.19
C GLN A 321 9.47 7.11 -34.36
N ALA A 322 9.79 8.39 -34.58
CA ALA A 322 8.78 9.39 -34.91
C ALA A 322 8.23 9.23 -36.35
N PRO A 323 9.07 9.19 -37.42
CA PRO A 323 8.55 9.12 -38.78
C PRO A 323 7.90 7.78 -39.14
N ASN A 324 8.16 6.70 -38.39
CA ASN A 324 7.55 5.40 -38.63
C ASN A 324 6.21 5.19 -37.87
N GLY A 325 5.75 6.20 -37.12
CA GLY A 325 4.47 6.18 -36.40
C GLY A 325 4.49 5.44 -35.06
N VAL A 326 5.68 5.16 -34.48
CA VAL A 326 5.78 4.62 -33.12
C VAL A 326 5.65 5.71 -32.07
N ILE A 327 6.19 6.91 -32.31
CA ILE A 327 6.04 8.07 -31.43
C ILE A 327 4.95 8.98 -32.01
N ASP A 328 3.91 9.25 -31.22
CA ASP A 328 2.81 10.14 -31.60
C ASP A 328 3.13 11.60 -31.28
N VAL A 329 3.73 11.84 -30.11
CA VAL A 329 4.06 13.19 -29.63
C VAL A 329 5.53 13.24 -29.24
N LEU A 330 6.35 13.91 -30.05
CA LEU A 330 7.75 14.17 -29.74
C LEU A 330 7.88 15.51 -29.03
N VAL A 331 8.44 15.50 -27.82
CA VAL A 331 8.60 16.68 -26.95
C VAL A 331 10.06 16.91 -26.58
N ALA A 332 10.39 18.09 -26.08
CA ALA A 332 11.77 18.46 -25.75
C ALA A 332 12.32 17.67 -24.54
N ASP A 333 11.53 17.55 -23.48
CA ASP A 333 11.96 16.99 -22.19
C ASP A 333 10.81 16.35 -21.40
N GLU A 334 11.14 15.77 -20.24
CA GLU A 334 10.16 15.13 -19.34
C GLU A 334 9.11 16.11 -18.79
N ALA A 335 9.42 17.41 -18.69
CA ALA A 335 8.47 18.41 -18.23
C ALA A 335 7.38 18.68 -19.25
N GLU A 336 7.78 18.79 -20.52
CA GLU A 336 6.84 18.91 -21.62
C GLU A 336 6.07 17.61 -21.82
N ALA A 337 6.70 16.45 -21.62
CA ALA A 337 6.03 15.15 -21.72
C ALA A 337 4.87 14.99 -20.72
N VAL A 338 5.02 15.48 -19.50
CA VAL A 338 3.95 15.43 -18.48
C VAL A 338 2.80 16.40 -18.79
N ARG A 339 3.08 17.52 -19.46
CA ARG A 339 2.05 18.53 -19.81
C ARG A 339 1.23 18.17 -21.05
N ALA A 340 1.81 17.39 -21.97
CA ALA A 340 1.19 16.99 -23.24
C ALA A 340 0.10 15.94 -23.04
#